data_AF-D8U5J9-F1
#
_entry.id   AF-D8U5J9-F1
#
_cell.length_a   1.000
_cell.length_b   1.000
_cell.length_c   1.000
_cell.angle_alpha   90.00
_cell.angle_beta   90.00
_cell.angle_gamma   90.00
#
_symmetry.space_group_name_H-M   'P 1'
#
loop_
_entity.id
_entity.type
_entity.pdbx_description
1 polymer ?
#
loop_
_entity_poly.entity_id
_entity_poly.type
_entity_poly.pdbx_seq_one_letter_code
_entity_poly.pdbx_strand_id
1 'polypeptide(L)'
;MAVGAIPAWSRCGPGRTPCAGVTRANANAAQPVAIHPPVEAPAVAPRPQPPISAMYSLRAVAQKNVATSSNRTTGGGSSNAVPAASGDLRLDLWFSLLQATAVQLTAATAAAATAANGVALRLQRLSEPAPMNFPPGPEGDQTLSLLSDPLGFLTSTTAQYGPLVGLLLGGERVVLVTGREAARTVLVEQAGSVYVKEGTAFFPGSSLAGNGLLVSDGPVWQRQRRLSNPAFRRAAVEAYSGAMVAATCDMLDNQWVAGGTRDVYADFNELTLRVTLEALFGFVTTKQQHHDQQRLAASEPPLFASSLKAATGFIIPEWLPTWDNLEFAAAVQQLDRVVYGMIARRREELDAAFDALPSDLLTSLLLSRDDDGTGMSDQALRDELMTLLVAGQETSAILLGWAAALLAAHPEVQARAAAEVASVCGRGVAPTAASVRDMPYLESIVLETLRLYSPAYMVGRCAQVDATLGPYSLPTGTTVLVSPFVMHRDAAVWDQPNVFLPERWQELQTSNLGPNGAYLPFGGGPRNCIGTGFAMMEGMLVLAAVLQRYDLTLPPQTLQQAQHAAVDAAAVAGVLPASFPKPKPLLTLRPESVVLRITPR
;
A
#
# COMPACT_ATOMS: atom_id res chain seq x y z
N MET A 1 -36.29 42.44 21.49
CA MET A 1 -37.74 42.26 21.27
C MET A 1 -37.94 40.90 20.59
N ALA A 2 -38.72 40.02 21.24
CA ALA A 2 -39.29 38.71 20.82
C ALA A 2 -38.33 37.70 20.12
N VAL A 3 -37.80 36.63 20.75
CA VAL A 3 -38.36 35.46 21.47
C VAL A 3 -38.97 34.37 20.56
N GLY A 4 -38.46 33.14 20.67
CA GLY A 4 -39.08 31.87 20.25
C GLY A 4 -38.05 30.81 19.81
N ALA A 5 -37.28 30.18 20.71
CA ALA A 5 -37.60 28.96 21.49
C ALA A 5 -37.56 27.63 20.68
N ILE A 6 -36.68 26.73 21.15
CA ILE A 6 -36.36 25.36 20.71
C ILE A 6 -37.51 24.38 21.10
N PRO A 7 -37.52 23.12 20.64
CA PRO A 7 -37.01 22.09 21.56
C PRO A 7 -36.19 20.95 20.92
N ALA A 8 -35.18 20.54 21.69
CA ALA A 8 -34.37 19.33 21.54
C ALA A 8 -35.18 18.08 21.89
N TRP A 9 -34.87 16.93 21.25
CA TRP A 9 -35.32 15.62 21.72
C TRP A 9 -34.16 14.62 21.82
N SER A 10 -34.25 13.84 22.87
CA SER A 10 -33.25 13.10 23.62
C SER A 10 -33.06 11.64 23.19
N ARG A 11 -31.88 11.09 23.54
CA ARG A 11 -31.58 9.65 23.57
C ARG A 11 -32.48 8.91 24.58
N CYS A 12 -32.96 7.72 24.21
CA CYS A 12 -33.25 6.59 25.11
C CYS A 12 -33.17 5.26 24.34
N GLY A 13 -32.54 4.24 24.92
CA GLY A 13 -32.84 2.82 24.70
C GLY A 13 -32.98 2.14 26.08
N PRO A 14 -33.08 0.80 26.22
CA PRO A 14 -33.68 -0.22 25.35
C PRO A 14 -34.80 -1.04 26.07
N GLY A 15 -35.61 -1.80 25.31
CA GLY A 15 -36.25 -3.04 25.78
C GLY A 15 -37.78 -3.06 25.97
N ARG A 16 -38.49 -3.64 24.99
CA ARG A 16 -39.51 -4.74 25.08
C ARG A 16 -40.46 -4.72 23.87
N THR A 17 -40.57 -5.87 23.21
CA THR A 17 -41.49 -6.29 22.13
C THR A 17 -42.88 -6.71 22.67
N PRO A 18 -43.84 -7.19 21.85
CA PRO A 18 -44.33 -6.70 20.56
C PRO A 18 -45.88 -6.57 20.56
N CYS A 19 -46.48 -5.83 19.62
CA CYS A 19 -47.91 -5.98 19.29
C CYS A 19 -48.14 -5.86 17.78
N ALA A 20 -48.95 -6.79 17.29
CA ALA A 20 -49.20 -7.09 15.89
C ALA A 20 -50.26 -6.18 15.26
N GLY A 21 -50.08 -5.93 13.96
CA GLY A 21 -51.10 -5.98 12.92
C GLY A 21 -52.16 -4.88 12.89
N VAL A 22 -52.09 -3.98 11.89
CA VAL A 22 -53.21 -3.70 10.98
C VAL A 22 -52.64 -3.33 9.60
N THR A 23 -53.17 -4.01 8.59
CA THR A 23 -52.97 -3.88 7.16
C THR A 23 -53.59 -2.61 6.58
N ARG A 24 -52.93 -1.99 5.59
CA ARG A 24 -53.62 -1.30 4.49
C ARG A 24 -52.78 -1.32 3.21
N ALA A 25 -53.40 -1.88 2.17
CA ALA A 25 -52.90 -2.02 0.82
C ALA A 25 -53.18 -0.76 -0.02
N ASN A 26 -52.28 -0.47 -0.95
CA ASN A 26 -52.52 -0.05 -2.34
C ASN A 26 -51.14 0.06 -3.02
N ALA A 27 -50.72 -0.89 -3.85
CA ALA A 27 -51.10 -1.05 -5.25
C ALA A 27 -50.64 0.11 -6.14
N ASN A 28 -49.47 -0.05 -6.76
CA ASN A 28 -49.30 0.27 -8.17
C ASN A 28 -48.24 -0.63 -8.79
N ALA A 29 -48.65 -1.24 -9.90
CA ALA A 29 -47.99 -2.32 -10.60
C ALA A 29 -46.87 -1.83 -11.53
N ALA A 30 -45.79 -2.60 -11.60
CA ALA A 30 -44.88 -2.64 -12.75
C ALA A 30 -44.57 -4.12 -13.05
N GLN A 31 -44.67 -4.48 -14.33
CA GLN A 31 -44.65 -5.84 -14.89
C GLN A 31 -43.30 -6.57 -14.70
N PRO A 32 -43.29 -7.92 -14.74
CA PRO A 32 -42.06 -8.71 -14.57
C PRO A 32 -41.22 -8.74 -15.85
N VAL A 33 -39.97 -8.29 -15.76
CA VAL A 33 -38.94 -8.52 -16.78
C VAL A 33 -38.40 -9.94 -16.60
N ALA A 34 -38.37 -10.70 -17.69
CA ALA A 34 -37.90 -12.08 -17.74
C ALA A 34 -36.43 -12.20 -17.29
N ILE A 35 -36.18 -13.09 -16.32
CA ILE A 35 -34.85 -13.46 -15.85
C ILE A 35 -34.29 -14.48 -16.85
N HIS A 36 -33.28 -14.09 -17.63
CA HIS A 36 -32.43 -15.04 -18.35
C HIS A 36 -31.49 -15.74 -17.35
N PRO A 37 -31.22 -17.04 -17.49
CA PRO A 37 -30.27 -17.74 -16.63
C PRO A 37 -28.85 -17.19 -16.85
N PRO A 38 -27.98 -17.22 -15.81
CA PRO A 38 -26.62 -16.71 -15.93
C PRO A 38 -25.83 -17.57 -16.91
N VAL A 39 -25.18 -16.90 -17.87
CA VAL A 39 -24.15 -17.51 -18.72
C VAL A 39 -22.96 -17.86 -17.82
N GLU A 40 -22.59 -19.14 -17.77
CA GLU A 40 -21.40 -19.61 -17.08
C GLU A 40 -20.16 -18.88 -17.62
N ALA A 41 -19.47 -18.14 -16.76
CA ALA A 41 -18.14 -17.60 -17.06
C ALA A 41 -17.13 -18.77 -17.14
N PRO A 42 -16.21 -18.79 -18.11
CA PRO A 42 -15.22 -19.85 -18.20
C PRO A 42 -14.30 -19.82 -16.98
N ALA A 43 -14.04 -20.99 -16.40
CA ALA A 43 -13.13 -21.17 -15.28
C ALA A 43 -11.73 -20.61 -15.61
N VAL A 44 -11.27 -19.65 -14.80
CA VAL A 44 -9.91 -19.11 -14.88
C VAL A 44 -8.95 -20.19 -14.36
N ALA A 45 -8.12 -20.73 -15.26
CA ALA A 45 -7.09 -21.68 -14.89
C ALA A 45 -6.01 -21.01 -14.00
N PRO A 46 -5.53 -21.66 -12.93
CA PRO A 46 -4.43 -21.14 -12.12
C PRO A 46 -3.14 -21.04 -12.96
N ARG A 47 -2.39 -19.94 -12.77
CA ARG A 47 -1.06 -19.78 -13.37
C ARG A 47 -0.13 -20.90 -12.90
N PRO A 48 0.61 -21.59 -13.78
CA PRO A 48 1.56 -22.62 -13.37
C PRO A 48 2.78 -21.99 -12.68
N GLN A 49 3.14 -22.47 -11.49
CA GLN A 49 4.42 -22.19 -10.82
C GLN A 49 5.36 -23.41 -10.89
N PRO A 50 6.69 -23.21 -10.94
CA PRO A 50 7.66 -24.30 -11.02
C PRO A 50 7.81 -25.04 -9.69
N PRO A 51 8.09 -26.36 -9.68
CA PRO A 51 8.24 -27.13 -8.45
C PRO A 51 9.59 -26.87 -7.76
N ILE A 52 9.54 -26.51 -6.47
CA ILE A 52 10.69 -26.25 -5.57
C ILE A 52 11.49 -27.53 -5.22
N SER A 53 11.00 -28.73 -5.58
CA SER A 53 11.61 -30.00 -5.14
C SER A 53 12.89 -30.42 -5.89
N ALA A 54 13.20 -29.83 -7.06
CA ALA A 54 14.30 -30.31 -7.91
C ALA A 54 15.70 -29.78 -7.52
N MET A 55 15.81 -28.73 -6.71
CA MET A 55 17.11 -28.16 -6.33
C MET A 55 17.74 -28.80 -5.08
N TYR A 56 16.96 -29.47 -4.22
CA TYR A 56 17.46 -30.11 -3.01
C TYR A 56 18.18 -31.46 -3.26
N SER A 57 17.88 -32.14 -4.37
CA SER A 57 18.45 -33.45 -4.70
C SER A 57 19.90 -33.36 -5.22
N LEU A 58 20.32 -32.23 -5.82
CA LEU A 58 21.68 -32.07 -6.35
C LEU A 58 22.73 -31.80 -5.26
N ARG A 59 22.35 -31.20 -4.13
CA ARG A 59 23.28 -30.94 -3.00
C ARG A 59 23.49 -32.18 -2.11
N ALA A 60 22.48 -33.02 -1.95
CA ALA A 60 22.58 -34.26 -1.16
C ALA A 60 23.42 -35.35 -1.86
N VAL A 61 23.48 -35.36 -3.20
CA VAL A 61 24.31 -36.31 -3.96
C VAL A 61 25.78 -35.87 -4.01
N ALA A 62 26.06 -34.56 -3.95
CA ALA A 62 27.43 -34.06 -3.94
C ALA A 62 28.16 -34.26 -2.59
N GLN A 63 27.43 -34.34 -1.46
CA GLN A 63 28.04 -34.54 -0.13
C GLN A 63 28.31 -36.01 0.24
N LYS A 64 27.73 -36.99 -0.48
CA LYS A 64 27.97 -38.42 -0.21
C LYS A 64 29.19 -39.03 -0.91
N ASN A 65 29.84 -38.30 -1.84
CA ASN A 65 30.99 -38.82 -2.60
C ASN A 65 32.37 -38.41 -2.04
N VAL A 66 32.44 -37.77 -0.86
CA VAL A 66 33.71 -37.37 -0.22
C VAL A 66 34.08 -38.25 0.99
N ALA A 67 33.20 -39.14 1.43
CA ALA A 67 33.46 -39.99 2.59
C ALA A 67 33.22 -41.48 2.29
N THR A 68 34.19 -42.13 1.64
CA THR A 68 34.57 -43.54 1.90
C THR A 68 35.69 -43.97 0.93
N SER A 69 36.94 -43.71 1.29
CA SER A 69 38.09 -44.46 0.77
C SER A 69 39.02 -44.85 1.93
N SER A 70 38.74 -45.96 2.60
CA SER A 70 39.76 -46.69 3.35
C SER A 70 39.36 -48.16 3.56
N ASN A 71 40.25 -49.04 3.09
CA ASN A 71 40.50 -50.42 3.49
C ASN A 71 39.54 -51.58 3.11
N ARG A 72 39.93 -52.24 2.01
CA ARG A 72 40.43 -53.63 1.87
C ARG A 72 39.93 -54.77 2.79
N THR A 73 39.57 -55.88 2.10
CA THR A 73 39.83 -57.33 2.34
C THR A 73 39.22 -57.97 3.60
N THR A 74 38.58 -59.15 3.63
CA THR A 74 38.54 -60.38 2.81
C THR A 74 37.32 -61.22 3.22
N GLY A 75 36.74 -61.98 2.28
CA GLY A 75 36.31 -63.37 2.49
C GLY A 75 34.92 -63.70 3.07
N GLY A 76 34.08 -64.33 2.22
CA GLY A 76 33.37 -65.56 2.61
C GLY A 76 31.88 -65.48 3.00
N GLY A 77 31.01 -65.82 2.05
CA GLY A 77 29.91 -66.78 2.28
C GLY A 77 28.60 -66.30 2.93
N SER A 78 27.58 -66.07 2.09
CA SER A 78 26.37 -66.90 2.00
C SER A 78 25.17 -66.10 1.50
N SER A 79 24.40 -66.79 0.67
CA SER A 79 23.24 -66.39 -0.10
C SER A 79 22.11 -65.79 0.73
N ASN A 80 21.52 -64.71 0.24
CA ASN A 80 20.06 -64.59 0.15
C ASN A 80 19.68 -63.66 -1.01
N ALA A 81 18.74 -64.15 -1.82
CA ALA A 81 18.29 -63.54 -3.05
C ALA A 81 17.52 -62.24 -2.79
N VAL A 82 17.90 -61.19 -3.54
CA VAL A 82 17.09 -59.98 -3.76
C VAL A 82 16.74 -59.98 -5.25
N PRO A 83 15.47 -59.82 -5.66
CA PRO A 83 15.14 -59.79 -7.07
C PRO A 83 15.71 -58.52 -7.69
N ALA A 84 16.42 -58.69 -8.80
CA ALA A 84 16.91 -57.62 -9.63
C ALA A 84 15.72 -56.88 -10.28
N ALA A 85 15.36 -55.73 -9.72
CA ALA A 85 14.66 -54.65 -10.44
C ALA A 85 15.69 -53.57 -10.80
N SER A 86 16.66 -53.94 -11.64
CA SER A 86 17.56 -52.99 -12.30
C SER A 86 16.95 -52.62 -13.64
N GLY A 87 16.11 -51.58 -13.63
CA GLY A 87 15.52 -50.99 -14.82
C GLY A 87 14.80 -49.69 -14.47
N ASP A 88 15.29 -48.58 -14.99
CA ASP A 88 14.55 -47.35 -15.30
C ASP A 88 14.26 -46.26 -14.26
N LEU A 89 14.76 -46.34 -13.02
CA LEU A 89 14.75 -45.17 -12.12
C LEU A 89 15.50 -43.94 -12.69
N ARG A 90 16.47 -44.15 -13.59
CA ARG A 90 17.16 -43.04 -14.29
C ARG A 90 16.31 -42.47 -15.42
N LEU A 91 15.61 -43.31 -16.19
CA LEU A 91 14.78 -42.83 -17.30
C LEU A 91 13.57 -42.05 -16.77
N ASP A 92 12.94 -42.48 -15.67
CA ASP A 92 11.81 -41.76 -15.05
C ASP A 92 12.22 -40.39 -14.49
N LEU A 93 13.43 -40.29 -13.93
CA LEU A 93 14.02 -39.01 -13.49
C LEU A 93 14.34 -38.11 -14.68
N TRP A 94 14.88 -38.65 -15.77
CA TRP A 94 15.14 -37.90 -17.01
C TRP A 94 13.85 -37.46 -17.69
N PHE A 95 12.81 -38.29 -17.73
CA PHE A 95 11.49 -37.94 -18.23
C PHE A 95 10.82 -36.88 -17.36
N SER A 96 10.94 -36.98 -16.03
CA SER A 96 10.41 -35.97 -15.11
C SER A 96 11.14 -34.63 -15.22
N LEU A 97 12.46 -34.65 -15.42
CA LEU A 97 13.27 -33.45 -15.69
C LEU A 97 12.94 -32.87 -17.07
N LEU A 98 12.77 -33.69 -18.10
CA LEU A 98 12.36 -33.25 -19.44
C LEU A 98 10.94 -32.69 -19.45
N GLN A 99 10.01 -33.28 -18.70
CA GLN A 99 8.67 -32.74 -18.53
C GLN A 99 8.68 -31.43 -17.71
N ALA A 100 9.45 -31.35 -16.63
CA ALA A 100 9.57 -30.13 -15.84
C ALA A 100 10.21 -28.99 -16.65
N THR A 101 11.25 -29.28 -17.42
CA THR A 101 11.88 -28.31 -18.33
C THR A 101 10.99 -27.95 -19.51
N ALA A 102 10.21 -28.89 -20.07
CA ALA A 102 9.23 -28.62 -21.11
C ALA A 102 8.05 -27.76 -20.62
N VAL A 103 7.56 -27.99 -19.40
CA VAL A 103 6.52 -27.16 -18.75
C VAL A 103 7.06 -25.76 -18.44
N GLN A 104 8.31 -25.65 -17.98
CA GLN A 104 8.96 -24.36 -17.78
C GLN A 104 9.20 -23.62 -19.11
N LEU A 105 9.62 -24.32 -20.17
CA LEU A 105 9.78 -23.73 -21.51
C LEU A 105 8.44 -23.27 -22.08
N THR A 106 7.37 -24.06 -21.94
CA THR A 106 6.03 -23.68 -22.44
C THR A 106 5.42 -22.52 -21.66
N ALA A 107 5.62 -22.45 -20.34
CA ALA A 107 5.22 -21.29 -19.55
C ALA A 107 6.03 -20.03 -19.94
N ALA A 108 7.34 -20.18 -20.16
CA ALA A 108 8.20 -19.08 -20.60
C ALA A 108 7.86 -18.60 -22.02
N THR A 109 7.56 -19.50 -22.96
CA THR A 109 7.14 -19.11 -24.32
C THR A 109 5.76 -18.48 -24.34
N ALA A 110 4.81 -18.96 -23.53
CA ALA A 110 3.50 -18.32 -23.37
C ALA A 110 3.61 -16.90 -22.77
N ALA A 111 4.45 -16.73 -21.74
CA ALA A 111 4.73 -15.42 -21.15
C ALA A 111 5.44 -14.47 -22.15
N ALA A 112 6.38 -14.99 -22.93
CA ALA A 112 7.07 -14.24 -23.98
C ALA A 112 6.13 -13.82 -25.12
N ALA A 113 5.25 -14.71 -25.58
CA ALA A 113 4.24 -14.41 -26.59
C ALA A 113 3.24 -13.35 -26.10
N THR A 114 2.78 -13.47 -24.85
CA THR A 114 1.88 -12.48 -24.23
C THR A 114 2.53 -11.11 -24.13
N ALA A 115 3.81 -11.06 -23.73
CA ALA A 115 4.57 -9.81 -23.67
C ALA A 115 4.79 -9.20 -25.07
N ALA A 116 5.16 -10.01 -26.06
CA ALA A 116 5.35 -9.57 -27.44
C ALA A 116 4.05 -9.00 -28.04
N ASN A 117 2.91 -9.65 -27.76
CA ASN A 117 1.61 -9.16 -28.17
C ASN A 117 1.24 -7.84 -27.46
N GLY A 118 1.57 -7.72 -26.17
CA GLY A 118 1.41 -6.46 -25.43
C GLY A 118 2.23 -5.30 -26.01
N VAL A 119 3.48 -5.56 -26.39
CA VAL A 119 4.34 -4.57 -27.06
C VAL A 119 3.77 -4.17 -28.43
N ALA A 120 3.31 -5.14 -29.22
CA ALA A 120 2.68 -4.88 -30.52
C ALA A 120 1.42 -4.01 -30.38
N LEU A 121 0.54 -4.32 -29.41
CA LEU A 121 -0.66 -3.52 -29.13
C LEU A 121 -0.34 -2.11 -28.63
N ARG A 122 0.76 -1.91 -27.88
CA ARG A 122 1.22 -0.57 -27.47
C ARG A 122 1.73 0.23 -28.66
N LEU A 123 2.58 -0.38 -29.49
CA LEU A 123 3.11 0.26 -30.70
C LEU A 123 1.98 0.61 -31.69
N GLN A 124 0.96 -0.24 -31.80
CA GLN A 124 -0.25 0.05 -32.56
C GLN A 124 -1.00 1.26 -31.98
N ARG A 125 -1.21 1.31 -30.66
CA ARG A 125 -1.91 2.42 -29.99
C ARG A 125 -1.19 3.76 -30.08
N LEU A 126 0.14 3.78 -30.27
CA LEU A 126 0.89 5.00 -30.56
C LEU A 126 0.53 5.61 -31.92
N SER A 127 0.02 4.82 -32.87
CA SER A 127 -0.37 5.29 -34.20
C SER A 127 -1.89 5.46 -34.39
N GLU A 128 -2.69 4.94 -33.46
CA GLU A 128 -4.15 5.08 -33.51
C GLU A 128 -4.62 6.41 -32.90
N PRO A 129 -5.57 7.12 -33.54
CA PRO A 129 -6.19 8.29 -32.93
C PRO A 129 -6.96 7.93 -31.66
N ALA A 130 -7.28 8.94 -30.85
CA ALA A 130 -8.16 8.76 -29.70
C ALA A 130 -9.54 8.22 -30.16
N PRO A 131 -10.21 7.37 -29.35
CA PRO A 131 -11.57 6.92 -29.62
C PRO A 131 -12.52 8.09 -29.86
N MET A 132 -13.59 7.85 -30.62
CA MET A 132 -14.65 8.84 -30.72
C MET A 132 -15.20 9.16 -29.32
N ASN A 133 -15.35 10.45 -29.02
CA ASN A 133 -15.86 10.94 -27.74
C ASN A 133 -15.00 10.55 -26.51
N PHE A 134 -13.68 10.38 -26.70
CA PHE A 134 -12.73 10.26 -25.60
C PHE A 134 -12.47 11.63 -24.93
N PRO A 135 -12.10 11.69 -23.64
CA PRO A 135 -11.81 12.97 -22.98
C PRO A 135 -10.69 13.74 -23.70
N PRO A 136 -10.75 15.08 -23.75
CA PRO A 136 -9.74 15.91 -24.39
C PRO A 136 -8.41 15.86 -23.62
N GLY A 137 -7.31 16.12 -24.30
CA GLY A 137 -6.00 16.18 -23.67
C GLY A 137 -4.87 16.50 -24.66
N PRO A 138 -3.62 16.54 -24.17
CA PRO A 138 -2.46 16.80 -25.00
C PRO A 138 -2.26 15.71 -26.06
N GLU A 139 -1.76 16.11 -27.23
CA GLU A 139 -1.41 15.18 -28.31
C GLU A 139 -0.12 14.42 -28.00
N GLY A 140 -0.01 13.20 -28.53
CA GLY A 140 1.18 12.35 -28.37
C GLY A 140 1.31 11.69 -26.99
N ASP A 141 2.38 10.90 -26.84
CA ASP A 141 2.66 10.19 -25.59
C ASP A 141 3.29 11.14 -24.55
N GLN A 142 2.60 11.31 -23.43
CA GLN A 142 2.98 12.23 -22.35
C GLN A 142 3.81 11.57 -21.25
N THR A 143 4.30 10.35 -21.47
CA THR A 143 5.15 9.65 -20.50
C THR A 143 6.31 10.50 -20.01
N LEU A 144 7.09 11.13 -20.90
CA LEU A 144 8.26 11.93 -20.48
C LEU A 144 7.84 13.18 -19.69
N SER A 145 6.73 13.81 -20.08
CA SER A 145 6.15 14.96 -19.36
C SER A 145 5.75 14.56 -17.94
N LEU A 146 5.05 13.44 -17.79
CA LEU A 146 4.65 12.91 -16.48
C LEU A 146 5.86 12.56 -15.62
N LEU A 147 6.96 12.07 -16.19
CA LEU A 147 8.14 11.64 -15.41
C LEU A 147 9.08 12.75 -14.99
N SER A 148 9.21 13.76 -15.83
CA SER A 148 10.09 14.89 -15.56
C SER A 148 9.54 15.76 -14.44
N ASP A 149 8.21 15.98 -14.42
CA ASP A 149 7.54 16.73 -13.37
C ASP A 149 6.12 16.17 -13.12
N PRO A 150 5.97 15.09 -12.33
CA PRO A 150 4.66 14.47 -12.13
C PRO A 150 3.62 15.40 -11.54
N LEU A 151 3.98 16.22 -10.54
CA LEU A 151 3.02 17.07 -9.83
C LEU A 151 2.64 18.29 -10.67
N GLY A 152 3.62 18.92 -11.34
CA GLY A 152 3.36 20.01 -12.27
C GLY A 152 2.53 19.53 -13.45
N PHE A 153 2.84 18.36 -14.02
CA PHE A 153 2.07 17.78 -15.11
C PHE A 153 0.60 17.53 -14.73
N LEU A 154 0.32 16.93 -13.58
CA LEU A 154 -1.05 16.67 -13.13
C LEU A 154 -1.86 17.96 -12.95
N THR A 155 -1.23 18.99 -12.37
CA THR A 155 -1.88 20.28 -12.08
C THR A 155 -2.06 21.11 -13.35
N SER A 156 -1.02 21.26 -14.18
CA SER A 156 -1.08 22.03 -15.43
C SER A 156 -2.07 21.43 -16.43
N THR A 157 -2.07 20.11 -16.56
CA THR A 157 -2.95 19.40 -17.50
C THR A 157 -4.40 19.53 -17.06
N THR A 158 -4.68 19.41 -15.75
CA THR A 158 -6.03 19.64 -15.21
C THR A 158 -6.48 21.09 -15.43
N ALA A 159 -5.59 22.06 -15.20
CA ALA A 159 -5.91 23.46 -15.39
C ALA A 159 -6.23 23.80 -16.86
N GLN A 160 -5.58 23.12 -17.81
CA GLN A 160 -5.76 23.37 -19.24
C GLN A 160 -6.99 22.65 -19.84
N TYR A 161 -7.22 21.39 -19.46
CA TYR A 161 -8.22 20.52 -20.11
C TYR A 161 -9.45 20.23 -19.23
N GLY A 162 -9.42 20.62 -17.96
CA GLY A 162 -10.51 20.39 -17.01
C GLY A 162 -10.36 19.09 -16.21
N PRO A 163 -11.43 18.65 -15.51
CA PRO A 163 -11.37 17.60 -14.48
C PRO A 163 -11.27 16.15 -15.02
N LEU A 164 -11.42 15.98 -16.34
CA LEU A 164 -11.34 14.70 -17.05
C LEU A 164 -10.45 14.89 -18.27
N VAL A 165 -9.25 14.30 -18.23
CA VAL A 165 -8.25 14.48 -19.29
C VAL A 165 -7.88 13.14 -19.91
N GLY A 166 -7.93 13.06 -21.23
CA GLY A 166 -7.48 11.91 -22.00
C GLY A 166 -5.98 11.98 -22.26
N LEU A 167 -5.26 10.92 -21.94
CA LEU A 167 -3.81 10.84 -22.04
C LEU A 167 -3.40 9.57 -22.78
N LEU A 168 -2.26 9.64 -23.43
CA LEU A 168 -1.50 8.48 -23.89
C LEU A 168 -0.23 8.41 -23.04
N LEU A 169 -0.04 7.32 -22.31
CA LEU A 169 1.12 7.10 -21.43
C LEU A 169 1.71 5.72 -21.74
N GLY A 170 2.90 5.70 -22.34
CA GLY A 170 3.60 4.47 -22.67
C GLY A 170 2.84 3.59 -23.66
N GLY A 171 2.12 4.20 -24.60
CA GLY A 171 1.21 3.53 -25.52
C GLY A 171 -0.09 2.98 -24.88
N GLU A 172 -0.35 3.26 -23.60
CA GLU A 172 -1.60 2.92 -22.93
C GLU A 172 -2.53 4.14 -22.88
N ARG A 173 -3.83 3.93 -23.11
CA ARG A 173 -4.84 4.98 -22.98
C ARG A 173 -5.17 5.18 -21.50
N VAL A 174 -5.01 6.41 -21.03
CA VAL A 174 -5.23 6.79 -19.64
C VAL A 174 -6.23 7.95 -19.58
N VAL A 175 -7.13 7.92 -18.61
CA VAL A 175 -7.98 9.06 -18.28
C VAL A 175 -7.59 9.55 -16.89
N LEU A 176 -7.04 10.78 -16.81
CA LEU A 176 -6.80 11.45 -15.54
C LEU A 176 -8.13 12.04 -15.03
N VAL A 177 -8.47 11.69 -13.80
CA VAL A 177 -9.68 12.10 -13.09
C VAL A 177 -9.30 12.93 -11.87
N THR A 178 -9.72 14.19 -11.88
CA THR A 178 -9.50 15.14 -10.78
C THR A 178 -10.81 15.77 -10.30
N GLY A 179 -11.94 15.46 -10.94
CA GLY A 179 -13.28 15.82 -10.48
C GLY A 179 -13.87 14.82 -9.49
N ARG A 180 -14.51 15.34 -8.43
CA ARG A 180 -15.12 14.54 -7.35
C ARG A 180 -16.17 13.54 -7.84
N GLU A 181 -17.02 13.93 -8.80
CA GLU A 181 -18.17 13.13 -9.23
C GLU A 181 -17.68 11.93 -10.03
N ALA A 182 -16.78 12.15 -10.98
CA ALA A 182 -16.12 11.08 -11.71
C ALA A 182 -15.28 10.18 -10.80
N ALA A 183 -14.55 10.74 -9.83
CA ALA A 183 -13.80 9.95 -8.85
C ALA A 183 -14.72 9.03 -8.03
N ARG A 184 -15.89 9.53 -7.59
CA ARG A 184 -16.92 8.75 -6.90
C ARG A 184 -17.48 7.63 -7.79
N THR A 185 -17.79 7.93 -9.05
CA THR A 185 -18.27 6.91 -9.99
C THR A 185 -17.25 5.78 -10.15
N VAL A 186 -15.97 6.12 -10.33
CA VAL A 186 -14.88 5.15 -10.55
C VAL A 186 -14.55 4.34 -9.29
N LEU A 187 -14.45 5.01 -8.13
CA LEU A 187 -13.96 4.39 -6.90
C LEU A 187 -15.06 3.76 -6.05
N VAL A 188 -16.32 4.17 -6.21
CA VAL A 188 -17.43 3.77 -5.34
C VAL A 188 -18.56 3.11 -6.13
N GLU A 189 -19.15 3.82 -7.09
CA GLU A 189 -20.44 3.41 -7.69
C GLU A 189 -20.29 2.25 -8.68
N GLN A 190 -19.21 2.26 -9.47
CA GLN A 190 -18.92 1.24 -10.49
C GLN A 190 -17.65 0.44 -10.17
N ALA A 191 -17.22 0.47 -8.90
CA ALA A 191 -16.06 -0.28 -8.43
C ALA A 191 -16.36 -1.79 -8.43
N GLY A 192 -15.48 -2.58 -9.05
CA GLY A 192 -15.59 -4.04 -9.10
C GLY A 192 -16.47 -4.58 -10.24
N SER A 193 -17.39 -3.78 -10.78
CA SER A 193 -18.23 -4.15 -11.93
C SER A 193 -17.67 -3.64 -13.26
N VAL A 194 -17.26 -2.37 -13.31
CA VAL A 194 -16.64 -1.74 -14.49
C VAL A 194 -15.17 -1.49 -14.22
N TYR A 195 -14.86 -0.87 -13.08
CA TYR A 195 -13.52 -0.43 -12.75
C TYR A 195 -12.89 -1.37 -11.71
N VAL A 196 -11.83 -2.08 -12.11
CA VAL A 196 -11.06 -2.99 -11.23
C VAL A 196 -9.60 -2.55 -11.17
N LYS A 197 -8.76 -3.19 -10.35
CA LYS A 197 -7.32 -2.86 -10.25
C LYS A 197 -6.48 -3.66 -11.25
N GLU A 198 -6.90 -4.89 -11.56
CA GLU A 198 -6.32 -5.76 -12.57
C GLU A 198 -6.28 -5.05 -13.94
N GLY A 199 -5.16 -5.22 -14.64
CA GLY A 199 -4.94 -4.58 -15.94
C GLY A 199 -4.44 -3.14 -15.88
N THR A 200 -4.26 -2.56 -14.68
CA THR A 200 -3.63 -1.22 -14.57
C THR A 200 -2.12 -1.30 -14.88
N ALA A 201 -1.66 -0.43 -15.77
CA ALA A 201 -0.24 -0.34 -16.15
C ALA A 201 0.65 0.18 -14.99
N PHE A 202 0.06 0.90 -14.03
CA PHE A 202 0.77 1.53 -12.90
C PHE A 202 1.01 0.60 -11.70
N PHE A 203 0.30 -0.52 -11.63
CA PHE A 203 0.48 -1.55 -10.60
C PHE A 203 0.43 -2.93 -11.26
N PRO A 204 1.43 -3.29 -12.09
CA PRO A 204 1.53 -4.65 -12.58
C PRO A 204 1.60 -5.56 -11.35
N GLY A 205 0.71 -6.55 -11.28
CA GLY A 205 0.65 -7.49 -10.16
C GLY A 205 1.98 -8.19 -10.02
N SER A 206 2.80 -7.68 -9.10
CA SER A 206 4.19 -8.04 -9.00
C SER A 206 4.36 -9.31 -8.18
N SER A 207 5.40 -10.07 -8.50
CA SER A 207 5.83 -11.21 -7.66
C SER A 207 6.09 -10.83 -6.19
N LEU A 208 6.20 -9.53 -5.90
CA LEU A 208 6.30 -8.99 -4.54
C LEU A 208 5.04 -9.24 -3.71
N ALA A 209 3.87 -8.81 -4.17
CA ALA A 209 2.62 -8.91 -3.40
C ALA A 209 1.75 -10.12 -3.80
N GLY A 210 2.05 -10.78 -4.92
CA GLY A 210 1.31 -11.93 -5.41
C GLY A 210 -0.19 -11.61 -5.53
N ASN A 211 -1.03 -12.45 -4.92
CA ASN A 211 -2.47 -12.23 -4.88
C ASN A 211 -2.93 -11.46 -3.64
N GLY A 212 -2.08 -10.77 -2.88
CA GLY A 212 -2.49 -10.09 -1.65
C GLY A 212 -3.43 -8.91 -1.88
N LEU A 213 -3.98 -8.35 -0.79
CA LEU A 213 -5.02 -7.31 -0.78
C LEU A 213 -4.75 -6.09 -1.66
N LEU A 214 -3.47 -5.74 -1.82
CA LEU A 214 -3.05 -4.59 -2.60
C LEU A 214 -3.28 -4.84 -4.10
N VAL A 215 -3.21 -6.08 -4.58
CA VAL A 215 -3.18 -6.40 -6.02
C VAL A 215 -4.43 -7.14 -6.47
N SER A 216 -4.98 -8.04 -5.65
CA SER A 216 -6.10 -8.90 -6.04
C SER A 216 -7.39 -8.15 -6.39
N ASP A 217 -8.30 -8.80 -7.12
CA ASP A 217 -9.65 -8.33 -7.42
C ASP A 217 -10.70 -9.44 -7.23
N GLY A 218 -11.97 -9.05 -7.35
CA GLY A 218 -13.10 -9.99 -7.37
C GLY A 218 -13.21 -10.85 -6.10
N PRO A 219 -13.58 -12.14 -6.23
CA PRO A 219 -13.78 -13.04 -5.08
C PRO A 219 -12.52 -13.24 -4.21
N VAL A 220 -11.32 -13.26 -4.82
CA VAL A 220 -10.06 -13.43 -4.10
C VAL A 220 -9.83 -12.26 -3.16
N TRP A 221 -9.98 -11.03 -3.66
CA TRP A 221 -9.88 -9.82 -2.86
C TRP A 221 -10.94 -9.77 -1.76
N GLN A 222 -12.20 -10.10 -2.08
CA GLN A 222 -13.29 -10.09 -1.09
C GLN A 222 -13.00 -11.03 0.08
N ARG A 223 -12.51 -12.24 -0.21
CA ARG A 223 -12.11 -13.22 0.79
C ARG A 223 -10.99 -12.67 1.67
N GLN A 224 -9.89 -12.20 1.07
CA GLN A 224 -8.75 -11.65 1.81
C GLN A 224 -9.13 -10.45 2.67
N ARG A 225 -10.00 -9.58 2.16
CA ARG A 225 -10.48 -8.39 2.88
C ARG A 225 -11.33 -8.79 4.07
N ARG A 226 -12.21 -9.78 3.91
CA ARG A 226 -13.03 -10.32 5.00
C ARG A 226 -12.15 -10.91 6.11
N LEU A 227 -11.14 -11.70 5.75
CA LEU A 227 -10.24 -12.36 6.72
C LEU A 227 -9.32 -11.36 7.44
N SER A 228 -8.88 -10.31 6.76
CA SER A 228 -7.97 -9.30 7.34
C SER A 228 -8.68 -8.21 8.14
N ASN A 229 -9.92 -7.84 7.78
CA ASN A 229 -10.66 -6.73 8.41
C ASN A 229 -10.69 -6.77 9.95
N PRO A 230 -10.89 -7.91 10.65
CA PRO A 230 -10.94 -7.95 12.12
C PRO A 230 -9.71 -7.35 12.81
N ALA A 231 -8.51 -7.58 12.27
CA ALA A 231 -7.26 -7.08 12.81
C ALA A 231 -7.06 -5.56 12.62
N PHE A 232 -7.83 -4.93 11.73
CA PHE A 232 -7.79 -3.49 11.51
C PHE A 232 -9.00 -2.75 12.09
N ARG A 233 -9.84 -3.44 12.87
CA ARG A 233 -10.91 -2.79 13.63
C ARG A 233 -10.34 -2.00 14.80
N ARG A 234 -11.09 -1.00 15.25
CA ARG A 234 -10.72 -0.08 16.32
C ARG A 234 -10.10 -0.77 17.55
N ALA A 235 -10.72 -1.84 18.05
CA ALA A 235 -10.23 -2.55 19.24
C ALA A 235 -8.87 -3.23 19.03
N ALA A 236 -8.62 -3.81 17.84
CA ALA A 236 -7.33 -4.43 17.51
C ALA A 236 -6.24 -3.35 17.35
N VAL A 237 -6.56 -2.25 16.66
CA VAL A 237 -5.65 -1.10 16.50
C VAL A 237 -5.26 -0.51 17.87
N GLU A 238 -6.20 -0.41 18.80
CA GLU A 238 -5.91 0.03 20.17
C GLU A 238 -4.96 -0.91 20.91
N ALA A 239 -5.07 -2.23 20.70
CA ALA A 239 -4.15 -3.20 21.27
C ALA A 239 -2.72 -3.05 20.72
N TYR A 240 -2.57 -2.62 19.46
CA TYR A 240 -1.28 -2.36 18.83
C TYR A 240 -0.57 -1.10 19.33
N SER A 241 -1.29 -0.17 19.96
CA SER A 241 -0.72 1.10 20.42
C SER A 241 0.46 0.94 21.37
N GLY A 242 0.50 -0.14 22.17
CA GLY A 242 1.63 -0.43 23.06
C GLY A 242 2.93 -0.63 22.29
N ALA A 243 2.90 -1.39 21.19
CA ALA A 243 4.07 -1.61 20.33
C ALA A 243 4.49 -0.31 19.61
N MET A 244 3.52 0.46 19.11
CA MET A 244 3.77 1.77 18.48
C MET A 244 4.53 2.70 19.42
N VAL A 245 4.05 2.84 20.66
CA VAL A 245 4.64 3.73 21.67
C VAL A 245 5.99 3.21 22.15
N ALA A 246 6.12 1.89 22.37
CA ALA A 246 7.38 1.29 22.80
C ALA A 246 8.50 1.48 21.76
N ALA A 247 8.22 1.18 20.49
CA ALA A 247 9.19 1.38 19.41
C ALA A 247 9.55 2.87 19.23
N THR A 248 8.56 3.75 19.37
CA THR A 248 8.80 5.21 19.29
C THR A 248 9.68 5.69 20.42
N CYS A 249 9.37 5.34 21.67
CA CYS A 249 10.18 5.72 22.82
C CYS A 249 11.61 5.19 22.69
N ASP A 250 11.79 3.94 22.25
CA ASP A 250 13.12 3.36 22.04
C ASP A 250 13.92 4.11 20.96
N MET A 251 13.29 4.50 19.84
CA MET A 251 13.94 5.36 18.84
C MET A 251 14.37 6.69 19.46
N LEU A 252 13.47 7.35 20.20
CA LEU A 252 13.75 8.64 20.82
C LEU A 252 14.85 8.56 21.90
N ASP A 253 14.88 7.47 22.67
CA ASP A 253 15.80 7.25 23.80
C ASP A 253 17.18 6.72 23.40
N ASN A 254 17.32 6.15 22.20
CA ASN A 254 18.61 5.64 21.74
C ASN A 254 19.20 6.47 20.60
N GLN A 255 18.34 7.05 19.75
CA GLN A 255 18.81 7.74 18.57
C GLN A 255 18.77 9.27 18.74
N TRP A 256 17.70 9.83 19.35
CA TRP A 256 17.48 11.29 19.37
C TRP A 256 18.01 12.01 20.62
N VAL A 257 18.57 11.29 21.60
CA VAL A 257 18.96 11.81 22.94
C VAL A 257 19.76 13.11 22.91
N ALA A 258 20.78 13.17 22.06
CA ALA A 258 21.67 14.34 22.00
C ALA A 258 21.06 15.52 21.22
N GLY A 259 19.87 15.35 20.63
CA GLY A 259 19.34 16.24 19.60
C GLY A 259 20.25 16.28 18.37
N GLY A 260 20.27 17.42 17.70
CA GLY A 260 21.15 17.68 16.55
C GLY A 260 20.45 17.58 15.20
N THR A 261 21.23 17.65 14.13
CA THR A 261 20.72 17.58 12.75
C THR A 261 20.66 16.14 12.29
N ARG A 262 19.51 15.70 11.77
CA ARG A 262 19.32 14.35 11.24
C ARG A 262 18.23 14.27 10.19
N ASP A 263 18.28 13.21 9.39
CA ASP A 263 17.19 12.86 8.48
C ASP A 263 16.10 12.08 9.23
N VAL A 264 15.05 12.77 9.66
CA VAL A 264 13.96 12.15 10.43
C VAL A 264 13.12 11.21 9.57
N TYR A 265 13.12 11.38 8.25
CA TYR A 265 12.39 10.47 7.36
C TYR A 265 13.03 9.08 7.32
N ALA A 266 14.37 9.01 7.34
CA ALA A 266 15.08 7.74 7.46
C ALA A 266 14.76 7.04 8.79
N ASP A 267 14.75 7.78 9.90
CA ASP A 267 14.40 7.22 11.22
C ASP A 267 12.95 6.71 11.25
N PHE A 268 12.01 7.48 10.69
CA PHE A 268 10.61 7.06 10.64
C PHE A 268 10.40 5.82 9.76
N ASN A 269 11.21 5.62 8.71
CA ASN A 269 11.16 4.38 7.93
C ASN A 269 11.61 3.16 8.75
N GLU A 270 12.65 3.29 9.57
CA GLU A 270 13.07 2.22 10.48
C GLU A 270 12.00 1.96 11.55
N LEU A 271 11.43 3.03 12.11
CA LEU A 271 10.37 2.97 13.11
C LEU A 271 9.13 2.24 12.57
N THR A 272 8.56 2.67 11.44
CA THR A 272 7.30 2.09 10.93
C THR A 272 7.47 0.64 10.49
N LEU A 273 8.67 0.26 10.00
CA LEU A 273 9.01 -1.13 9.74
C LEU A 273 8.96 -1.94 11.03
N ARG A 274 9.62 -1.47 12.08
CA ARG A 274 9.63 -2.13 13.39
C ARG A 274 8.23 -2.22 13.99
N VAL A 275 7.46 -1.14 13.95
CA VAL A 275 6.06 -1.12 14.41
C VAL A 275 5.23 -2.15 13.64
N THR A 276 5.38 -2.23 12.31
CA THR A 276 4.67 -3.22 11.49
C THR A 276 5.01 -4.66 11.92
N LEU A 277 6.29 -4.96 12.10
CA LEU A 277 6.77 -6.29 12.52
C LEU A 277 6.29 -6.67 13.92
N GLU A 278 6.35 -5.74 14.87
CA GLU A 278 5.96 -5.98 16.26
C GLU A 278 4.44 -6.00 16.44
N ALA A 279 3.73 -5.02 15.89
CA ALA A 279 2.30 -4.86 16.10
C ALA A 279 1.45 -5.84 15.28
N LEU A 280 1.75 -5.99 13.99
CA LEU A 280 0.92 -6.83 13.11
C LEU A 280 1.36 -8.29 13.16
N PHE A 281 2.66 -8.54 13.28
CA PHE A 281 3.18 -9.90 13.17
C PHE A 281 3.65 -10.48 14.51
N GLY A 282 3.76 -9.68 15.57
CA GLY A 282 4.23 -10.14 16.88
C GLY A 282 5.71 -10.53 16.90
N PHE A 283 6.52 -10.02 15.97
CA PHE A 283 7.95 -10.30 15.91
C PHE A 283 8.72 -9.17 16.57
N VAL A 284 9.13 -9.40 17.82
CA VAL A 284 10.04 -8.50 18.53
C VAL A 284 11.44 -8.64 17.93
N THR A 285 11.92 -7.57 17.32
CA THR A 285 13.27 -7.52 16.77
C THR A 285 14.27 -7.34 17.91
N THR A 286 15.17 -8.30 18.11
CA THR A 286 16.26 -8.15 19.10
C THR A 286 17.32 -7.16 18.60
N LYS A 287 18.09 -6.55 19.51
CA LYS A 287 19.17 -5.58 19.18
C LYS A 287 20.20 -6.13 18.17
N GLN A 288 20.40 -7.46 18.09
CA GLN A 288 21.30 -8.08 17.09
C GLN A 288 20.68 -8.18 15.69
N GLN A 289 19.34 -8.23 15.57
CA GLN A 289 18.63 -8.24 14.29
C GLN A 289 18.49 -6.85 13.66
N HIS A 290 18.77 -5.79 14.43
CA HIS A 290 18.77 -4.40 13.93
C HIS A 290 19.83 -4.19 12.82
N HIS A 291 20.96 -4.91 12.86
CA HIS A 291 21.97 -4.81 11.80
C HIS A 291 21.56 -5.45 10.47
N ASP A 292 20.80 -6.56 10.50
CA ASP A 292 20.27 -7.17 9.28
C ASP A 292 19.07 -6.38 8.72
N GLN A 293 18.23 -5.81 9.59
CA GLN A 293 17.18 -4.86 9.20
C GLN A 293 17.75 -3.56 8.60
N GLN A 294 18.83 -3.02 9.17
CA GLN A 294 19.57 -1.90 8.58
C GLN A 294 20.08 -2.24 7.18
N ARG A 295 20.45 -3.50 6.89
CA ARG A 295 20.83 -3.90 5.53
C ARG A 295 19.65 -4.02 4.57
N LEU A 296 18.46 -4.41 5.05
CA LEU A 296 17.21 -4.40 4.26
C LEU A 296 16.67 -2.98 4.03
N ALA A 297 16.84 -2.08 5.00
CA ALA A 297 16.36 -0.69 4.94
C ALA A 297 17.37 0.26 4.24
N ALA A 298 18.68 0.02 4.38
CA ALA A 298 19.73 0.84 3.76
C ALA A 298 20.03 0.45 2.31
N SER A 299 19.61 -0.74 1.85
CA SER A 299 19.40 -0.93 0.42
C SER A 299 18.13 -0.15 0.07
N GLU A 300 18.22 1.00 -0.61
CA GLU A 300 17.05 1.51 -1.34
C GLU A 300 16.58 0.34 -2.22
N PRO A 301 15.46 -0.33 -1.92
CA PRO A 301 15.19 -1.55 -2.62
C PRO A 301 14.92 -1.20 -4.09
N PRO A 302 15.47 -1.94 -5.05
CA PRO A 302 15.10 -1.84 -6.47
C PRO A 302 13.59 -2.01 -6.70
N LEU A 303 12.86 -2.43 -5.66
CA LEU A 303 11.40 -2.49 -5.58
C LEU A 303 10.73 -1.21 -6.10
N PHE A 304 11.36 -0.04 -5.95
CA PHE A 304 10.89 1.22 -6.53
C PHE A 304 11.78 1.79 -7.64
N ALA A 305 13.02 1.33 -7.85
CA ALA A 305 13.81 1.69 -9.04
C ALA A 305 13.17 1.15 -10.34
N SER A 306 12.36 0.10 -10.22
CA SER A 306 11.38 -0.37 -11.21
C SER A 306 10.38 0.72 -11.65
N SER A 307 10.28 1.85 -10.92
CA SER A 307 9.46 2.99 -11.32
C SER A 307 9.95 3.60 -12.63
N LEU A 308 11.25 3.57 -12.97
CA LEU A 308 11.75 3.99 -14.30
C LEU A 308 11.24 3.06 -15.43
N LYS A 309 10.90 1.80 -15.13
CA LYS A 309 10.29 0.85 -16.09
C LYS A 309 8.77 1.04 -16.20
N ALA A 310 8.09 1.28 -15.09
CA ALA A 310 6.67 1.66 -15.10
C ALA A 310 6.44 3.01 -15.80
N ALA A 311 7.41 3.90 -15.62
CA ALA A 311 7.52 5.22 -16.19
C ALA A 311 7.68 5.23 -17.71
N THR A 312 8.67 4.51 -18.25
CA THR A 312 9.08 4.58 -19.67
C THR A 312 8.10 3.92 -20.64
N GLY A 313 6.96 3.42 -20.18
CA GLY A 313 5.97 2.73 -21.02
C GLY A 313 6.42 1.34 -21.50
N PHE A 314 7.70 1.01 -21.38
CA PHE A 314 8.24 -0.32 -21.55
C PHE A 314 8.23 -1.04 -20.20
N ILE A 315 7.09 -1.67 -19.88
CA ILE A 315 7.05 -2.66 -18.81
C ILE A 315 7.88 -3.85 -19.29
N ILE A 316 9.17 -3.85 -18.97
CA ILE A 316 10.01 -5.02 -19.15
C ILE A 316 9.42 -6.10 -18.24
N PRO A 317 8.91 -7.22 -18.78
CA PRO A 317 8.29 -8.25 -17.95
C PRO A 317 9.28 -8.76 -16.90
N GLU A 318 8.80 -9.03 -15.68
CA GLU A 318 9.65 -9.48 -14.56
C GLU A 318 10.45 -10.74 -14.88
N TRP A 319 9.95 -11.60 -15.78
CA TRP A 319 10.64 -12.82 -16.21
C TRP A 319 11.85 -12.57 -17.12
N LEU A 320 12.01 -11.38 -17.71
CA LEU A 320 13.17 -11.07 -18.54
C LEU A 320 14.40 -10.86 -17.64
N PRO A 321 15.54 -11.55 -17.87
CA PRO A 321 16.71 -11.50 -16.99
C PRO A 321 17.55 -10.23 -17.18
N THR A 322 16.94 -9.06 -17.01
CA THR A 322 17.64 -7.78 -16.90
C THR A 322 18.28 -7.64 -15.52
N TRP A 323 19.35 -6.87 -15.40
CA TRP A 323 20.05 -6.67 -14.12
C TRP A 323 19.09 -6.26 -13.00
N ASP A 324 18.23 -5.26 -13.21
CA ASP A 324 17.29 -4.84 -12.17
C ASP A 324 16.19 -5.87 -11.90
N ASN A 325 15.78 -6.70 -12.88
CA ASN A 325 14.81 -7.78 -12.61
C ASN A 325 15.45 -8.90 -11.78
N LEU A 326 16.73 -9.21 -12.02
CA LEU A 326 17.48 -10.16 -11.21
C LEU A 326 17.69 -9.63 -9.79
N GLU A 327 18.01 -8.35 -9.65
CA GLU A 327 18.14 -7.68 -8.35
C GLU A 327 16.81 -7.64 -7.60
N PHE A 328 15.72 -7.29 -8.29
CA PHE A 328 14.36 -7.33 -7.76
C PHE A 328 13.96 -8.74 -7.32
N ALA A 329 14.20 -9.75 -8.15
CA ALA A 329 13.91 -11.14 -7.81
C ALA A 329 14.72 -11.62 -6.59
N ALA A 330 16.00 -11.22 -6.48
CA ALA A 330 16.82 -11.53 -5.32
C ALA A 330 16.28 -10.87 -4.04
N ALA A 331 15.83 -9.61 -4.12
CA ALA A 331 15.20 -8.90 -3.01
C ALA A 331 13.88 -9.56 -2.58
N VAL A 332 13.02 -9.93 -3.53
CA VAL A 332 11.77 -10.67 -3.25
C VAL A 332 12.07 -12.01 -2.57
N GLN A 333 13.06 -12.77 -3.05
CA GLN A 333 13.46 -14.03 -2.41
C GLN A 333 14.00 -13.85 -0.98
N GLN A 334 14.66 -12.73 -0.69
CA GLN A 334 15.11 -12.42 0.66
C GLN A 334 13.93 -12.14 1.59
N LEU A 335 12.97 -11.34 1.14
CA LEU A 335 11.74 -11.08 1.88
C LEU A 335 10.91 -12.36 2.07
N ASP A 336 10.83 -13.22 1.05
CA ASP A 336 10.17 -14.53 1.15
C ASP A 336 10.75 -15.38 2.26
N ARG A 337 12.09 -15.47 2.36
CA ARG A 337 12.74 -16.22 3.44
C ARG A 337 12.35 -15.71 4.82
N VAL A 338 12.26 -14.38 4.98
CA VAL A 338 11.85 -13.77 6.24
C VAL A 338 10.38 -14.07 6.53
N VAL A 339 9.48 -13.83 5.58
CA VAL A 339 8.03 -14.02 5.73
C VAL A 339 7.67 -15.49 5.96
N TYR A 340 8.22 -16.43 5.18
CA TYR A 340 8.00 -17.85 5.41
C TYR A 340 8.59 -18.31 6.74
N GLY A 341 9.75 -17.77 7.16
CA GLY A 341 10.31 -18.02 8.48
C GLY A 341 9.39 -17.56 9.61
N MET A 342 8.73 -16.40 9.44
CA MET A 342 7.73 -15.89 10.37
C MET A 342 6.51 -16.80 10.45
N ILE A 343 5.97 -17.22 9.30
CA ILE A 343 4.81 -18.14 9.25
C ILE A 343 5.15 -19.47 9.93
N ALA A 344 6.31 -20.07 9.62
CA ALA A 344 6.74 -21.34 10.20
C ALA A 344 6.88 -21.24 11.73
N ARG A 345 7.58 -20.21 12.22
CA ARG A 345 7.75 -19.98 13.66
C ARG A 345 6.42 -19.80 14.38
N ARG A 346 5.49 -19.03 13.82
CA ARG A 346 4.18 -18.84 14.47
C ARG A 346 3.37 -20.12 14.50
N ARG A 347 3.48 -21.00 13.50
CA ARG A 347 2.86 -22.33 13.54
C ARG A 347 3.45 -23.20 14.64
N GLU A 348 4.76 -23.18 14.83
CA GLU A 348 5.41 -23.90 15.95
C GLU A 348 4.94 -23.37 17.32
N GLU A 349 4.80 -22.04 17.47
CA GLU A 349 4.28 -21.42 18.69
C GLU A 349 2.80 -21.78 18.95
N LEU A 350 1.98 -21.88 17.88
CA LEU A 350 0.60 -22.38 17.93
C LEU A 350 0.51 -23.83 18.41
N ASP A 351 1.36 -24.69 17.88
CA ASP A 351 1.37 -26.11 18.25
C ASP A 351 1.87 -26.32 19.69
N ALA A 352 2.81 -25.47 20.15
CA ALA A 352 3.37 -25.56 21.49
C ALA A 352 2.42 -25.00 22.58
N ALA A 353 1.75 -23.88 22.33
CA ALA A 353 0.93 -23.21 23.34
C ALA A 353 -0.17 -22.30 22.74
N PHE A 354 -1.21 -22.92 22.18
CA PHE A 354 -2.35 -22.23 21.57
C PHE A 354 -2.96 -21.10 22.43
N ASP A 355 -3.17 -21.34 23.73
CA ASP A 355 -3.84 -20.39 24.63
C ASP A 355 -2.95 -19.21 25.06
N ALA A 356 -1.64 -19.26 24.79
CA ALA A 356 -0.67 -18.26 25.24
C ALA A 356 -0.29 -17.24 24.15
N LEU A 357 -0.91 -17.32 22.98
CA LEU A 357 -0.49 -16.54 21.82
C LEU A 357 -0.97 -15.08 21.83
N PRO A 358 -0.16 -14.17 21.23
CA PRO A 358 -0.57 -12.81 21.00
C PRO A 358 -1.76 -12.73 20.04
N SER A 359 -2.69 -11.81 20.32
CA SER A 359 -3.80 -11.46 19.45
C SER A 359 -3.35 -10.47 18.36
N ASP A 360 -2.36 -10.89 17.56
CA ASP A 360 -1.87 -10.12 16.41
C ASP A 360 -2.52 -10.58 15.10
N LEU A 361 -2.25 -9.84 14.02
CA LEU A 361 -2.84 -10.13 12.72
C LEU A 361 -2.39 -11.50 12.20
N LEU A 362 -1.12 -11.87 12.33
CA LEU A 362 -0.63 -13.15 11.82
C LEU A 362 -1.34 -14.32 12.51
N THR A 363 -1.48 -14.28 13.84
CA THR A 363 -2.30 -15.25 14.59
C THR A 363 -3.73 -15.24 14.06
N SER A 364 -4.34 -14.07 13.89
CA SER A 364 -5.71 -13.96 13.38
C SER A 364 -5.87 -14.59 11.99
N LEU A 365 -4.94 -14.38 11.06
CA LEU A 365 -5.00 -14.94 9.72
C LEU A 365 -4.79 -16.47 9.74
N LEU A 366 -3.87 -16.98 10.57
CA LEU A 366 -3.64 -18.41 10.73
C LEU A 366 -4.83 -19.15 11.36
N LEU A 367 -5.52 -18.51 12.31
CA LEU A 367 -6.71 -19.05 12.96
C LEU A 367 -7.98 -18.85 12.15
N SER A 368 -7.98 -17.93 11.17
CA SER A 368 -9.14 -17.67 10.34
C SER A 368 -9.53 -18.91 9.52
N ARG A 369 -10.84 -19.10 9.36
CA ARG A 369 -11.47 -20.15 8.56
C ARG A 369 -12.56 -19.55 7.71
N ASP A 370 -12.73 -20.05 6.50
CA ASP A 370 -13.89 -19.72 5.67
C ASP A 370 -15.13 -20.52 6.10
N ASP A 371 -16.25 -20.24 5.44
CA ASP A 371 -17.54 -20.89 5.67
C ASP A 371 -17.49 -22.42 5.44
N ASP A 372 -16.55 -22.89 4.62
CA ASP A 372 -16.28 -24.32 4.36
C ASP A 372 -15.25 -24.93 5.34
N GLY A 373 -14.76 -24.16 6.31
CA GLY A 373 -13.77 -24.58 7.28
C GLY A 373 -12.32 -24.57 6.78
N THR A 374 -12.06 -24.08 5.56
CA THR A 374 -10.68 -23.99 5.02
C THR A 374 -9.95 -22.75 5.53
N GLY A 375 -8.64 -22.88 5.79
CA GLY A 375 -7.77 -21.75 6.18
C GLY A 375 -7.08 -21.10 4.97
N MET A 376 -6.28 -20.07 5.22
CA MET A 376 -5.36 -19.54 4.19
C MET A 376 -4.20 -20.50 3.96
N SER A 377 -3.83 -20.70 2.70
CA SER A 377 -2.59 -21.43 2.35
C SER A 377 -1.37 -20.59 2.74
N ASP A 378 -0.21 -21.25 2.89
CA ASP A 378 1.04 -20.53 3.21
C ASP A 378 1.40 -19.49 2.15
N GLN A 379 1.11 -19.76 0.88
CA GLN A 379 1.30 -18.78 -0.19
C GLN A 379 0.36 -17.57 -0.02
N ALA A 380 -0.91 -17.80 0.30
CA ALA A 380 -1.86 -16.71 0.51
C ALA A 380 -1.51 -15.88 1.76
N LEU A 381 -1.02 -16.53 2.83
CA LEU A 381 -0.49 -15.84 4.00
C LEU A 381 0.74 -15.01 3.65
N ARG A 382 1.69 -15.58 2.89
CA ARG A 382 2.87 -14.87 2.42
C ARG A 382 2.49 -13.63 1.62
N ASP A 383 1.55 -13.76 0.69
CA ASP A 383 1.11 -12.67 -0.16
C ASP A 383 0.47 -11.52 0.64
N GLU A 384 -0.29 -11.84 1.69
CA GLU A 384 -0.84 -10.82 2.60
C GLU A 384 0.21 -10.19 3.51
N LEU A 385 1.12 -10.98 4.08
CA LEU A 385 2.18 -10.45 4.92
C LEU A 385 3.09 -9.50 4.13
N MET A 386 3.45 -9.88 2.90
CA MET A 386 4.20 -9.02 1.98
C MET A 386 3.44 -7.75 1.64
N THR A 387 2.14 -7.88 1.34
CA THR A 387 1.27 -6.73 1.06
C THR A 387 1.26 -5.73 2.21
N LEU A 388 1.09 -6.20 3.44
CA LEU A 388 0.94 -5.35 4.61
C LEU A 388 2.27 -4.75 5.06
N LEU A 389 3.38 -5.48 4.89
CA LEU A 389 4.72 -4.96 5.13
C LEU A 389 5.02 -3.77 4.21
N VAL A 390 4.82 -3.94 2.91
CA VAL A 390 5.10 -2.89 1.91
C VAL A 390 4.12 -1.72 2.04
N ALA A 391 2.82 -1.99 2.20
CA ALA A 391 1.81 -0.95 2.28
C ALA A 391 1.86 -0.16 3.61
N GLY A 392 2.15 -0.83 4.73
CA GLY A 392 2.15 -0.22 6.06
C GLY A 392 3.40 0.58 6.39
N GLN A 393 4.58 0.12 5.96
CA GLN A 393 5.85 0.76 6.32
C GLN A 393 6.02 2.14 5.65
N GLU A 394 6.12 2.19 4.32
CA GLU A 394 6.57 3.40 3.62
C GLU A 394 5.50 4.51 3.72
N THR A 395 4.22 4.17 3.64
CA THR A 395 3.14 5.17 3.65
C THR A 395 3.03 5.91 4.98
N SER A 396 3.17 5.21 6.12
CA SER A 396 3.22 5.84 7.43
C SER A 396 4.48 6.68 7.61
N ALA A 397 5.64 6.21 7.12
CA ALA A 397 6.89 6.98 7.21
C ALA A 397 6.82 8.29 6.41
N ILE A 398 6.18 8.26 5.22
CA ILE A 398 5.92 9.44 4.40
C ILE A 398 5.03 10.44 5.14
N LEU A 399 3.95 9.97 5.76
CA LEU A 399 3.07 10.81 6.59
C LEU A 399 3.87 11.49 7.71
N LEU A 400 4.64 10.72 8.48
CA LEU A 400 5.42 11.23 9.60
C LEU A 400 6.50 12.22 9.14
N GLY A 401 7.20 11.91 8.03
CA GLY A 401 8.21 12.78 7.44
C GLY A 401 7.64 14.13 7.01
N TRP A 402 6.53 14.15 6.27
CA TRP A 402 5.88 15.39 5.88
C TRP A 402 5.30 16.16 7.06
N ALA A 403 4.68 15.48 8.03
CA ALA A 403 4.16 16.12 9.24
C ALA A 403 5.28 16.81 10.03
N ALA A 404 6.42 16.13 10.22
CA ALA A 404 7.59 16.70 10.88
C ALA A 404 8.15 17.91 10.12
N ALA A 405 8.24 17.83 8.79
CA ALA A 405 8.67 18.95 7.95
C ALA A 405 7.74 20.18 8.07
N LEU A 406 6.43 19.95 8.03
CA LEU A 406 5.42 20.99 8.16
C LEU A 406 5.43 21.62 9.56
N LEU A 407 5.53 20.81 10.61
CA LEU A 407 5.68 21.31 11.99
C LEU A 407 6.96 22.14 12.16
N ALA A 408 8.07 21.75 11.53
CA ALA A 408 9.32 22.51 11.57
C ALA A 408 9.25 23.83 10.78
N ALA A 409 8.43 23.88 9.72
CA ALA A 409 8.17 25.08 8.93
C ALA A 409 7.17 26.04 9.59
N HIS A 410 6.35 25.55 10.52
CA HIS A 410 5.28 26.28 11.22
C HIS A 410 5.42 26.20 12.75
N PRO A 411 6.38 26.93 13.35
CA PRO A 411 6.64 26.88 14.80
C PRO A 411 5.43 27.21 15.67
N GLU A 412 4.53 28.07 15.21
CA GLU A 412 3.27 28.43 15.87
C GLU A 412 2.31 27.23 15.97
N VAL A 413 2.20 26.45 14.89
CA VAL A 413 1.39 25.23 14.85
C VAL A 413 2.02 24.18 15.77
N GLN A 414 3.34 24.03 15.70
CA GLN A 414 4.10 23.10 16.54
C GLN A 414 3.95 23.41 18.04
N ALA A 415 4.08 24.67 18.42
CA ALA A 415 3.94 25.11 19.80
C ALA A 415 2.53 24.84 20.35
N ARG A 416 1.49 25.12 19.54
CA ARG A 416 0.09 24.84 19.90
C ARG A 416 -0.17 23.34 20.06
N ALA A 417 0.33 22.51 19.14
CA ALA A 417 0.20 21.05 19.23
C ALA A 417 0.93 20.48 20.44
N ALA A 418 2.15 20.93 20.72
CA ALA A 418 2.89 20.48 21.89
C ALA A 418 2.24 20.92 23.22
N ALA A 419 1.59 22.09 23.25
CA ALA A 419 0.81 22.53 24.40
C ALA A 419 -0.43 21.63 24.62
N GLU A 420 -1.15 21.26 23.55
CA GLU A 420 -2.25 20.29 23.63
C GLU A 420 -1.77 18.95 24.18
N VAL A 421 -0.69 18.39 23.59
CA VAL A 421 -0.10 17.12 24.03
C VAL A 421 0.33 17.17 25.50
N ALA A 422 0.98 18.24 25.94
CA ALA A 422 1.40 18.42 27.32
C ALA A 422 0.21 18.50 28.28
N SER A 423 -0.90 19.13 27.86
CA SER A 423 -2.12 19.25 28.67
C SER A 423 -2.85 17.92 28.85
N VAL A 424 -2.82 17.05 27.84
CA VAL A 424 -3.54 15.77 27.84
C VAL A 424 -2.73 14.66 28.52
N CYS A 425 -1.46 14.49 28.18
CA CYS A 425 -0.64 13.41 28.73
C CYS A 425 -0.03 13.75 30.10
N GLY A 426 0.20 15.03 30.39
CA GLY A 426 1.08 15.45 31.47
C GLY A 426 2.56 15.27 31.12
N ARG A 427 3.45 15.76 31.99
CA ARG A 427 4.90 15.68 31.77
C ARG A 427 5.44 14.28 32.04
N GLY A 428 6.24 13.75 31.12
CA GLY A 428 6.98 12.49 31.29
C GLY A 428 6.13 11.22 31.15
N VAL A 429 4.85 11.33 30.78
CA VAL A 429 3.97 10.20 30.53
C VAL A 429 3.83 10.01 29.01
N ALA A 430 4.22 8.83 28.53
CA ALA A 430 4.11 8.51 27.11
C ALA A 430 2.65 8.55 26.64
N PRO A 431 2.38 8.99 25.40
CA PRO A 431 1.03 9.00 24.86
C PRO A 431 0.48 7.58 24.75
N THR A 432 -0.84 7.46 24.87
CA THR A 432 -1.60 6.21 24.78
C THR A 432 -2.74 6.35 23.78
N ALA A 433 -3.29 5.22 23.32
CA ALA A 433 -4.47 5.21 22.44
C ALA A 433 -5.70 5.92 23.03
N ALA A 434 -5.79 6.01 24.36
CA ALA A 434 -6.84 6.79 25.02
C ALA A 434 -6.54 8.30 24.91
N SER A 435 -5.31 8.72 25.25
CA SER A 435 -4.95 10.14 25.26
C SER A 435 -5.03 10.80 23.88
N VAL A 436 -4.66 10.12 22.80
CA VAL A 436 -4.69 10.74 21.46
C VAL A 436 -6.09 11.05 20.96
N ARG A 437 -7.14 10.48 21.57
CA ARG A 437 -8.54 10.83 21.26
C ARG A 437 -8.91 12.22 21.76
N ASP A 438 -8.19 12.72 22.75
CA ASP A 438 -8.39 14.03 23.35
C ASP A 438 -7.41 15.07 22.75
N MET A 439 -6.82 14.79 21.57
CA MET A 439 -5.89 15.68 20.86
C MET A 439 -6.43 16.09 19.46
N PRO A 440 -7.58 16.78 19.39
CA PRO A 440 -8.20 17.13 18.11
C PRO A 440 -7.36 18.07 17.24
N TYR A 441 -6.50 18.91 17.83
CA TYR A 441 -5.63 19.78 17.03
C TYR A 441 -4.48 18.99 16.41
N LEU A 442 -3.88 18.05 17.13
CA LEU A 442 -2.91 17.12 16.55
C LEU A 442 -3.53 16.26 15.44
N GLU A 443 -4.78 15.81 15.60
CA GLU A 443 -5.49 15.10 14.53
C GLU A 443 -5.68 15.99 13.30
N SER A 444 -6.02 17.26 13.49
CA SER A 444 -6.14 18.24 12.41
C SER A 444 -4.82 18.43 11.63
N ILE A 445 -3.68 18.36 12.31
CA ILE A 445 -2.35 18.40 11.68
C ILE A 445 -2.11 17.15 10.81
N VAL A 446 -2.46 15.97 11.30
CA VAL A 446 -2.34 14.72 10.53
C VAL A 446 -3.22 14.76 9.28
N LEU A 447 -4.47 15.21 9.43
CA LEU A 447 -5.41 15.35 8.32
C LEU A 447 -4.93 16.37 7.29
N GLU A 448 -4.44 17.53 7.72
CA GLU A 448 -3.94 18.55 6.80
C GLU A 448 -2.64 18.11 6.11
N THR A 449 -1.78 17.37 6.81
CA THR A 449 -0.60 16.74 6.22
C THR A 449 -1.01 15.76 5.13
N LEU A 450 -1.98 14.87 5.38
CA LEU A 450 -2.48 13.92 4.40
C LEU A 450 -3.19 14.62 3.22
N ARG A 451 -3.85 15.75 3.45
CA ARG A 451 -4.45 16.56 2.36
C ARG A 451 -3.37 17.03 1.39
N LEU A 452 -2.33 17.66 1.92
CA LEU A 452 -1.24 18.19 1.10
C LEU A 452 -0.33 17.08 0.55
N TYR A 453 0.04 16.10 1.35
CA TYR A 453 1.06 15.11 1.02
C TYR A 453 0.56 13.68 1.24
N SER A 454 -0.56 13.34 0.60
CA SER A 454 -1.07 11.97 0.56
C SER A 454 -0.01 11.02 0.00
N PRO A 455 0.41 9.97 0.73
CA PRO A 455 1.38 9.00 0.21
C PRO A 455 0.93 8.40 -1.14
N ALA A 456 -0.35 8.03 -1.23
CA ALA A 456 -1.00 7.60 -2.47
C ALA A 456 -1.62 8.82 -3.19
N TYR A 457 -0.78 9.57 -3.91
CA TYR A 457 -1.16 10.81 -4.60
C TYR A 457 -1.90 10.60 -5.93
N MET A 458 -1.93 9.35 -6.40
CA MET A 458 -2.58 8.84 -7.60
C MET A 458 -3.06 7.40 -7.37
N VAL A 459 -4.28 7.07 -7.78
CA VAL A 459 -4.83 5.71 -7.69
C VAL A 459 -5.44 5.26 -9.02
N GLY A 460 -4.98 4.12 -9.54
CA GLY A 460 -5.39 3.59 -10.84
C GLY A 460 -6.52 2.56 -10.77
N ARG A 461 -7.39 2.56 -11.78
CA ARG A 461 -8.35 1.49 -12.11
C ARG A 461 -8.29 1.18 -13.60
N CYS A 462 -8.74 0.02 -14.03
CA CYS A 462 -8.91 -0.35 -15.42
C CYS A 462 -10.39 -0.60 -15.71
N ALA A 463 -10.90 -0.03 -16.78
CA ALA A 463 -12.23 -0.32 -17.29
C ALA A 463 -12.22 -1.71 -17.95
N GLN A 464 -12.92 -2.67 -17.36
CA GLN A 464 -12.99 -4.07 -17.87
C GLN A 464 -14.05 -4.26 -18.95
N VAL A 465 -14.89 -3.26 -19.15
CA VAL A 465 -15.91 -3.20 -20.20
C VAL A 465 -15.96 -1.78 -20.74
N ASP A 466 -16.56 -1.61 -21.91
CA ASP A 466 -16.82 -0.29 -22.47
C ASP A 466 -17.73 0.49 -21.50
N ALA A 467 -17.28 1.68 -21.12
CA ALA A 467 -17.85 2.46 -20.06
C ALA A 467 -18.12 3.91 -20.50
N THR A 468 -18.96 4.59 -19.74
CA THR A 468 -19.15 6.03 -19.86
C THR A 468 -18.72 6.71 -18.57
N LEU A 469 -18.02 7.82 -18.68
CA LEU A 469 -17.60 8.64 -17.53
C LEU A 469 -17.90 10.10 -17.84
N GLY A 470 -18.96 10.63 -17.19
CA GLY A 470 -19.52 11.92 -17.57
C GLY A 470 -20.01 11.88 -19.03
N PRO A 471 -19.63 12.86 -19.88
CA PRO A 471 -20.04 12.88 -21.28
C PRO A 471 -19.20 11.96 -22.18
N TYR A 472 -18.14 11.32 -21.66
CA TYR A 472 -17.13 10.64 -22.48
C TYR A 472 -17.28 9.12 -22.50
N SER A 473 -16.78 8.51 -23.57
CA SER A 473 -16.77 7.07 -23.78
C SER A 473 -15.37 6.50 -23.54
N LEU A 474 -15.27 5.49 -22.69
CA LEU A 474 -14.04 4.82 -22.30
C LEU A 474 -14.07 3.38 -22.83
N PRO A 475 -13.26 3.03 -23.84
CA PRO A 475 -13.16 1.63 -24.28
C PRO A 475 -12.61 0.73 -23.19
N THR A 476 -12.94 -0.55 -23.28
CA THR A 476 -12.35 -1.63 -22.48
C THR A 476 -10.82 -1.56 -22.52
N GLY A 477 -10.17 -1.77 -21.37
CA GLY A 477 -8.72 -1.67 -21.18
C GLY A 477 -8.22 -0.24 -20.89
N THR A 478 -9.10 0.77 -20.91
CA THR A 478 -8.71 2.14 -20.54
C THR A 478 -8.35 2.20 -19.05
N THR A 479 -7.15 2.70 -18.74
CA THR A 479 -6.75 2.97 -17.36
C THR A 479 -7.33 4.32 -16.91
N VAL A 480 -7.98 4.35 -15.78
CA VAL A 480 -8.48 5.57 -15.14
C VAL A 480 -7.63 5.87 -13.92
N LEU A 481 -7.07 7.08 -13.87
CA LEU A 481 -6.15 7.53 -12.83
C LEU A 481 -6.81 8.64 -12.03
N VAL A 482 -7.24 8.35 -10.81
CA VAL A 482 -7.78 9.38 -9.90
C VAL A 482 -6.63 10.02 -9.15
N SER A 483 -6.55 11.35 -9.10
CA SER A 483 -5.48 12.07 -8.39
C SER A 483 -5.98 12.78 -7.13
N PRO A 484 -5.83 12.15 -5.95
CA PRO A 484 -5.97 12.85 -4.66
C PRO A 484 -5.14 14.13 -4.58
N PHE A 485 -3.93 14.17 -5.16
CA PHE A 485 -3.07 15.35 -5.11
C PHE A 485 -3.74 16.62 -5.65
N VAL A 486 -4.36 16.52 -6.82
CA VAL A 486 -5.06 17.64 -7.46
C VAL A 486 -6.39 17.91 -6.78
N MET A 487 -7.17 16.85 -6.48
CA MET A 487 -8.48 16.98 -5.80
C MET A 487 -8.37 17.67 -4.44
N HIS A 488 -7.33 17.36 -3.68
CA HIS A 488 -7.07 17.95 -2.37
C HIS A 488 -6.62 19.42 -2.43
N ARG A 489 -6.30 19.91 -3.63
CA ARG A 489 -5.85 21.29 -3.90
C ARG A 489 -6.81 22.07 -4.81
N ASP A 490 -7.98 21.52 -5.09
CA ASP A 490 -8.99 22.21 -5.88
C ASP A 490 -9.50 23.44 -5.12
N ALA A 491 -9.21 24.63 -5.64
CA ALA A 491 -9.62 25.91 -5.05
C ALA A 491 -11.14 26.10 -5.04
N ALA A 492 -11.89 25.33 -5.84
CA ALA A 492 -13.35 25.33 -5.77
C ALA A 492 -13.89 24.57 -4.54
N VAL A 493 -13.06 23.78 -3.87
CA VAL A 493 -13.44 22.94 -2.72
C VAL A 493 -12.70 23.36 -1.45
N TRP A 494 -11.43 23.73 -1.56
CA TRP A 494 -10.56 24.01 -0.43
C TRP A 494 -10.12 25.47 -0.44
N ASP A 495 -10.53 26.23 0.58
CA ASP A 495 -10.04 27.58 0.79
C ASP A 495 -8.53 27.58 1.07
N GLN A 496 -7.78 28.45 0.39
CA GLN A 496 -6.31 28.50 0.45
C GLN A 496 -5.69 27.09 0.30
N PRO A 497 -5.92 26.42 -0.85
CA PRO A 497 -5.69 24.98 -1.01
C PRO A 497 -4.23 24.56 -0.83
N ASN A 498 -3.28 25.48 -1.05
CA ASN A 498 -1.85 25.18 -0.97
C ASN A 498 -1.23 25.56 0.39
N VAL A 499 -2.01 26.18 1.29
CA VAL A 499 -1.55 26.57 2.63
C VAL A 499 -1.77 25.42 3.60
N PHE A 500 -0.76 25.14 4.42
CA PHE A 500 -0.91 24.25 5.57
C PHE A 500 -1.71 24.96 6.67
N LEU A 501 -2.98 24.60 6.79
CA LEU A 501 -3.93 25.21 7.72
C LEU A 501 -4.71 24.12 8.48
N PRO A 502 -4.15 23.55 9.56
CA PRO A 502 -4.84 22.55 10.37
C PRO A 502 -6.20 23.01 10.90
N GLU A 503 -6.34 24.30 11.22
CA GLU A 503 -7.57 24.90 11.76
C GLU A 503 -8.82 24.63 10.92
N ARG A 504 -8.67 24.42 9.59
CA ARG A 504 -9.80 24.12 8.71
C ARG A 504 -10.59 22.89 9.17
N TRP A 505 -9.91 21.91 9.77
CA TRP A 505 -10.54 20.67 10.21
C TRP A 505 -11.41 20.84 11.46
N GLN A 506 -11.18 21.90 12.23
CA GLN A 506 -12.02 22.27 13.38
C GLN A 506 -13.31 22.95 12.94
N GLU A 507 -13.26 23.70 11.84
CA GLU A 507 -14.40 24.45 11.31
C GLU A 507 -15.32 23.59 10.45
N LEU A 508 -14.76 22.62 9.73
CA LEU A 508 -15.49 21.91 8.68
C LEU A 508 -16.68 21.08 9.18
N GLN A 509 -16.75 20.66 10.46
CA GLN A 509 -17.81 19.77 11.02
C GLN A 509 -18.18 18.58 10.10
N THR A 510 -17.33 18.23 9.14
CA THR A 510 -17.63 17.24 8.11
C THR A 510 -17.20 15.86 8.58
N SER A 511 -17.82 14.84 8.01
CA SER A 511 -17.32 13.47 8.09
C SER A 511 -15.85 13.38 7.64
N ASN A 512 -15.18 12.27 7.97
CA ASN A 512 -13.79 11.94 7.59
C ASN A 512 -13.51 11.94 6.07
N LEU A 513 -14.45 12.39 5.23
CA LEU A 513 -14.39 12.52 3.78
C LEU A 513 -14.19 13.98 3.33
N GLY A 514 -14.04 14.92 4.28
CA GLY A 514 -13.88 16.35 4.00
C GLY A 514 -15.12 16.97 3.35
N PRO A 515 -15.00 18.21 2.83
CA PRO A 515 -16.08 18.87 2.12
C PRO A 515 -16.50 18.06 0.90
N ASN A 516 -17.79 17.70 0.81
CA ASN A 516 -18.40 17.08 -0.37
C ASN A 516 -17.71 15.79 -0.87
N GLY A 517 -17.02 15.05 -0.01
CA GLY A 517 -16.34 13.79 -0.38
C GLY A 517 -15.05 13.96 -1.18
N ALA A 518 -14.45 15.15 -1.16
CA ALA A 518 -13.23 15.45 -1.91
C ALA A 518 -11.93 15.03 -1.22
N TYR A 519 -11.99 14.50 0.00
CA TYR A 519 -10.82 14.05 0.75
C TYR A 519 -10.68 12.52 0.68
N LEU A 520 -9.65 12.07 -0.04
CA LEU A 520 -9.39 10.67 -0.40
C LEU A 520 -7.92 10.23 -0.13
N PRO A 521 -7.27 10.59 0.99
CA PRO A 521 -5.88 10.19 1.25
C PRO A 521 -5.71 8.66 1.39
N PHE A 522 -6.79 7.96 1.73
CA PHE A 522 -6.86 6.50 1.88
C PHE A 522 -7.67 5.83 0.76
N GLY A 523 -7.87 6.54 -0.37
CA GLY A 523 -8.74 6.12 -1.45
C GLY A 523 -10.23 6.18 -1.09
N GLY A 524 -11.06 5.49 -1.87
CA GLY A 524 -12.51 5.51 -1.72
C GLY A 524 -13.18 4.16 -2.01
N GLY A 525 -14.42 4.04 -1.56
CA GLY A 525 -15.31 2.90 -1.83
C GLY A 525 -14.84 1.58 -1.21
N PRO A 526 -15.22 0.42 -1.80
CA PRO A 526 -14.92 -0.89 -1.23
C PRO A 526 -13.41 -1.17 -1.15
N ARG A 527 -12.60 -0.49 -1.97
CA ARG A 527 -11.13 -0.61 -2.03
C ARG A 527 -10.41 0.42 -1.16
N ASN A 528 -11.08 1.09 -0.23
CA ASN A 528 -10.44 2.01 0.70
C ASN A 528 -9.36 1.30 1.55
N CYS A 529 -8.37 2.06 2.03
CA CYS A 529 -7.28 1.50 2.83
C CYS A 529 -7.81 0.79 4.08
N ILE A 530 -7.45 -0.49 4.25
CA ILE A 530 -7.80 -1.26 5.44
C ILE A 530 -7.10 -0.72 6.69
N GLY A 531 -5.87 -0.22 6.52
CA GLY A 531 -5.01 0.31 7.57
C GLY A 531 -5.30 1.75 7.98
N THR A 532 -6.40 2.37 7.54
CA THR A 532 -6.72 3.78 7.85
C THR A 532 -6.64 4.07 9.35
N GLY A 533 -7.29 3.24 10.18
CA GLY A 533 -7.24 3.43 11.64
C GLY A 533 -5.86 3.21 12.24
N PHE A 534 -5.10 2.26 11.70
CA PHE A 534 -3.72 1.96 12.13
C PHE A 534 -2.79 3.15 11.85
N ALA A 535 -2.77 3.64 10.61
CA ALA A 535 -1.92 4.74 10.19
C ALA A 535 -2.25 6.05 10.93
N MET A 536 -3.53 6.34 11.14
CA MET A 536 -3.95 7.50 11.94
C MET A 536 -3.49 7.36 13.40
N MET A 537 -3.66 6.19 14.02
CA MET A 537 -3.23 5.98 15.41
C MET A 537 -1.71 6.07 15.55
N GLU A 538 -0.96 5.45 14.64
CA GLU A 538 0.50 5.53 14.60
C GLU A 538 0.97 6.97 14.42
N GLY A 539 0.43 7.69 13.43
CA GLY A 539 0.73 9.10 13.20
C GLY A 539 0.53 9.96 14.45
N MET A 540 -0.61 9.80 15.11
CA MET A 540 -0.94 10.53 16.35
C MET A 540 0.01 10.21 17.50
N LEU A 541 0.27 8.91 17.77
CA LEU A 541 1.12 8.49 18.88
C LEU A 541 2.58 8.92 18.69
N VAL A 542 3.11 8.75 17.47
CA VAL A 542 4.49 9.11 17.15
C VAL A 542 4.69 10.62 17.26
N LEU A 543 3.82 11.41 16.62
CA LEU A 543 3.93 12.87 16.66
C LEU A 543 3.74 13.41 18.07
N ALA A 544 2.80 12.87 18.85
CA ALA A 544 2.63 13.25 20.26
C ALA A 544 3.92 12.97 21.06
N ALA A 545 4.52 11.79 20.92
CA ALA A 545 5.75 11.43 21.63
C ALA A 545 6.94 12.32 21.23
N VAL A 546 7.05 12.67 19.95
CA VAL A 546 8.06 13.61 19.44
C VAL A 546 7.85 15.00 20.05
N LEU A 547 6.64 15.55 19.98
CA LEU A 547 6.32 16.90 20.45
C LEU A 547 6.38 17.05 21.97
N GLN A 548 6.29 15.96 22.73
CA GLN A 548 6.55 15.98 24.18
C GLN A 548 8.01 16.27 24.51
N ARG A 549 8.95 15.84 23.66
CA ARG A 549 10.38 15.75 24.02
C ARG A 549 11.26 16.67 23.20
N TYR A 550 10.83 17.08 22.02
CA TYR A 550 11.67 17.80 21.08
C TYR A 550 10.94 18.94 20.38
N ASP A 551 11.70 19.99 20.07
CA ASP A 551 11.39 21.01 19.09
C ASP A 551 12.08 20.68 17.76
N LEU A 552 11.30 20.70 16.69
CA LEU A 552 11.74 20.48 15.32
C LEU A 552 11.95 21.81 14.62
N THR A 553 13.11 21.99 14.00
CA THR A 553 13.43 23.21 13.25
C THR A 553 14.10 22.84 11.94
N LEU A 554 13.79 23.60 10.89
CA LEU A 554 14.52 23.47 9.63
C LEU A 554 15.97 23.94 9.81
N PRO A 555 16.95 23.29 9.17
CA PRO A 555 18.32 23.75 9.21
C PRO A 555 18.42 25.16 8.61
N PRO A 556 19.37 25.99 9.10
CA PRO A 556 19.62 27.30 8.54
C PRO A 556 19.96 27.17 7.05
N GLN A 557 19.33 28.01 6.22
CA GLN A 557 19.54 27.99 4.78
C GLN A 557 20.97 28.42 4.45
N THR A 558 21.62 27.71 3.53
CA THR A 558 22.84 28.23 2.89
C THR A 558 22.49 29.28 1.83
N LEU A 559 23.38 30.24 1.58
CA LEU A 559 23.17 31.32 0.60
C LEU A 559 22.81 30.79 -0.80
N GLN A 560 23.34 29.63 -1.18
CA GLN A 560 23.06 28.97 -2.45
C GLN A 560 21.63 28.40 -2.53
N GLN A 561 21.10 27.87 -1.42
CA GLN A 561 19.71 27.37 -1.35
C GLN A 561 18.71 28.53 -1.43
N ALA A 562 19.01 29.66 -0.80
CA ALA A 562 18.17 30.87 -0.88
C ALA A 562 18.07 31.42 -2.31
N GLN A 563 19.16 31.30 -3.10
CA GLN A 563 19.18 31.73 -4.51
C GLN A 563 18.38 30.80 -5.43
N HIS A 564 18.41 29.48 -5.21
CA HIS A 564 17.63 28.52 -6.00
C HIS A 564 16.12 28.55 -5.70
N ALA A 565 15.73 28.75 -4.44
CA ALA A 565 14.30 28.83 -4.08
C ALA A 565 13.57 30.06 -4.67
N ALA A 566 14.29 31.14 -4.95
CA ALA A 566 13.73 32.29 -5.66
C ALA A 566 13.31 31.97 -7.11
N VAL A 567 13.84 30.89 -7.69
CA VAL A 567 13.53 30.42 -9.05
C VAL A 567 12.41 29.36 -9.05
N ASP A 568 12.38 28.49 -8.03
CA ASP A 568 11.39 27.40 -7.89
C ASP A 568 10.01 27.86 -7.34
N ALA A 569 9.92 29.07 -6.77
CA ALA A 569 8.73 29.60 -6.09
C ALA A 569 7.48 29.80 -6.99
N ALA A 570 7.57 29.54 -8.30
CA ALA A 570 6.46 29.72 -9.25
C ALA A 570 5.46 28.54 -9.30
N ALA A 571 5.77 27.36 -8.74
CA ALA A 571 4.95 26.15 -8.94
C ALA A 571 4.16 25.66 -7.71
N VAL A 572 4.49 26.08 -6.48
CA VAL A 572 3.80 25.63 -5.26
C VAL A 572 3.57 26.82 -4.33
N ALA A 573 2.35 27.36 -4.35
CA ALA A 573 2.02 28.61 -3.66
C ALA A 573 1.79 28.41 -2.15
N GLY A 574 2.87 28.62 -1.41
CA GLY A 574 2.98 28.86 0.02
C GLY A 574 4.48 28.92 0.23
N VAL A 575 5.05 30.08 0.60
CA VAL A 575 6.51 30.31 0.54
C VAL A 575 7.20 29.47 1.62
N LEU A 576 7.30 28.18 1.35
CA LEU A 576 8.07 27.25 2.15
C LEU A 576 9.55 27.57 1.91
N PRO A 577 10.36 27.56 2.97
CA PRO A 577 11.77 27.87 2.87
C PRO A 577 12.49 26.92 1.89
N ALA A 578 13.61 27.37 1.31
CA ALA A 578 14.45 26.55 0.43
C ALA A 578 14.94 25.24 1.07
N SER A 579 15.05 25.24 2.40
CA SER A 579 15.43 24.09 3.22
C SER A 579 14.27 23.10 3.44
N PHE A 580 13.07 23.40 2.97
CA PHE A 580 11.94 22.48 3.02
C PHE A 580 12.18 21.29 2.08
N PRO A 581 11.85 20.05 2.50
CA PRO A 581 12.04 18.86 1.69
C PRO A 581 11.35 18.93 0.32
N LYS A 582 12.07 18.53 -0.73
CA LYS A 582 11.48 18.40 -2.07
C LYS A 582 10.76 17.04 -2.19
N PRO A 583 9.56 17.02 -2.81
CA PRO A 583 8.88 15.76 -3.11
C PRO A 583 9.65 15.00 -4.19
N LYS A 584 9.75 13.68 -4.05
CA LYS A 584 10.25 12.73 -5.04
C LYS A 584 9.11 11.81 -5.48
N PRO A 585 8.14 12.34 -6.27
CA PRO A 585 6.95 11.61 -6.69
C PRO A 585 7.32 10.44 -7.61
N LEU A 586 7.34 9.22 -7.05
CA LEU A 586 7.46 7.97 -7.79
C LEU A 586 6.10 7.25 -7.72
N LEU A 587 6.06 6.03 -7.18
CA LEU A 587 4.80 5.36 -6.85
C LEU A 587 4.08 6.03 -5.67
N THR A 588 4.85 6.63 -4.76
CA THR A 588 4.38 7.33 -3.57
C THR A 588 4.89 8.77 -3.58
N LEU A 589 4.19 9.67 -2.89
CA LEU A 589 4.59 11.07 -2.71
C LEU A 589 5.56 11.19 -1.53
N ARG A 590 6.73 10.57 -1.66
CA ARG A 590 7.75 10.59 -0.60
C ARG A 590 8.61 11.85 -0.65
N PRO A 591 9.12 12.35 0.48
CA PRO A 591 10.24 13.29 0.47
C PRO A 591 11.52 12.56 0.03
N GLU A 592 12.47 13.29 -0.55
CA GLU A 592 13.81 12.72 -0.81
C GLU A 592 14.58 12.45 0.49
N SER A 593 14.56 13.41 1.40
CA SER A 593 15.04 13.32 2.79
C SER A 593 14.35 14.42 3.59
N VAL A 594 14.25 14.27 4.91
CA VAL A 594 13.70 15.30 5.80
C VAL A 594 14.73 15.62 6.87
N VAL A 595 15.68 16.48 6.51
CA VAL A 595 16.78 16.89 7.40
C VAL A 595 16.30 18.00 8.32
N LEU A 596 16.18 17.72 9.62
CA LEU A 596 15.74 18.66 10.65
C LEU A 596 16.78 18.78 11.77
N ARG A 597 16.82 19.94 12.41
CA ARG A 597 17.47 20.12 13.71
C ARG A 597 16.47 19.86 14.82
N ILE A 598 16.85 18.93 15.70
CA ILE A 598 16.05 18.46 16.82
C ILE A 598 16.65 19.03 18.10
N THR A 599 15.84 19.73 18.88
CA THR A 599 16.25 20.36 20.14
C THR A 599 15.45 19.76 21.29
N PRO A 600 16.08 19.14 22.30
CA PRO A 600 15.36 18.63 23.48
C PRO A 600 14.60 19.75 24.21
N ARG A 601 13.40 19.43 24.73
CA ARG A 601 12.53 20.35 25.49
C ARG A 601 12.78 20.35 26.99
#